data_AF-A0A2J7ZUU9-F1
#
_entry.id   AF-A0A2J7ZUU9-F1
#
_cell.length_a   1.000
_cell.length_b   1.000
_cell.length_c   1.000
_cell.angle_alpha   90.00
_cell.angle_beta   90.00
_cell.angle_gamma   90.00
#
_symmetry.space_group_name_H-M   'P 1'
#
loop_
_entity.id
_entity.type
_entity.pdbx_description
1 polymer ?
#
loop_
_entity_poly.entity_id
_entity_poly.type
_entity_poly.pdbx_seq_one_letter_code
_entity_poly.pdbx_strand_id
1 'polypeptide(L)'
;MRVIQRPQRPLPSGSPMARPQPAARARMAVAAMPGAVAAAPAKGAAAASAGTFDLDGTPVPVPADVAPLFAPHQLGPFALSNRIVYAPLTRCRAFGSIPQPAAATYYGQRSVRGSLLISEATIITEAALGCFLANPDFHARLLTPGAPLNKYDRDTFYSSGPEGYTDYPTLEQLGGR
;
A
#
# COMPACT_ATOMS: atom_id res chain seq x y z
N MET A 1 38.46 2.32 5.78
CA MET A 1 37.61 2.24 4.56
C MET A 1 36.82 3.55 4.47
N ARG A 2 37.26 4.50 3.62
CA ARG A 2 36.74 5.88 3.59
C ARG A 2 35.41 5.95 2.83
N VAL A 3 34.36 6.42 3.50
CA VAL A 3 33.06 6.77 2.92
C VAL A 3 33.23 8.00 2.03
N ILE A 4 32.93 7.86 0.74
CA ILE A 4 32.93 8.97 -0.22
C ILE A 4 31.65 9.80 0.02
N GLN A 5 31.73 10.81 0.88
CA GLN A 5 30.68 11.83 1.00
C GLN A 5 30.74 12.74 -0.23
N ARG A 6 29.68 12.73 -1.05
CA ARG A 6 29.50 13.73 -2.11
C ARG A 6 29.25 15.11 -1.46
N PRO A 7 29.85 16.21 -1.96
CA PRO A 7 29.63 17.54 -1.42
C PRO A 7 28.20 18.02 -1.73
N GLN A 8 27.50 18.49 -0.69
CA GLN A 8 26.17 19.10 -0.80
C GLN A 8 26.31 20.49 -1.45
N ARG A 9 25.54 20.75 -2.51
CA ARG A 9 25.47 22.08 -3.15
C ARG A 9 24.68 23.03 -2.24
N PRO A 10 25.19 24.24 -1.92
CA PRO A 10 24.46 25.18 -1.07
C PRO A 10 23.21 25.74 -1.78
N LEU A 11 22.13 25.88 -1.01
CA LEU A 11 20.87 26.49 -1.44
C LEU A 11 21.05 28.01 -1.62
N PRO A 12 20.54 28.63 -2.70
CA PRO A 12 20.61 30.07 -2.88
C PRO A 12 19.71 30.82 -1.89
N SER A 13 20.23 31.92 -1.33
CA SER A 13 19.56 32.86 -0.44
C SER A 13 18.45 33.64 -1.15
N GLY A 14 17.40 33.96 -0.38
CA GLY A 14 16.11 34.43 -0.89
C GLY A 14 16.11 35.80 -1.57
N SER A 15 15.28 35.91 -2.61
CA SER A 15 14.67 37.16 -3.06
C SER A 15 13.15 37.07 -2.80
N PRO A 16 12.47 38.14 -2.35
CA PRO A 16 11.06 38.07 -2.01
C PRO A 16 10.19 37.88 -3.27
N MET A 17 9.44 36.76 -3.29
CA MET A 17 8.43 36.49 -4.31
C MET A 17 7.32 37.55 -4.28
N ALA A 18 7.13 38.24 -5.40
CA ALA A 18 5.96 39.09 -5.63
C ALA A 18 4.67 38.26 -5.54
N ARG A 19 3.71 38.73 -4.76
CA ARG A 19 2.38 38.10 -4.63
C ARG A 19 1.62 38.23 -5.96
N PRO A 20 1.08 37.14 -6.53
CA PRO A 20 0.16 37.25 -7.65
C PRO A 20 -1.19 37.84 -7.17
N GLN A 21 -1.67 38.84 -7.89
CA GLN A 21 -2.97 39.50 -7.69
C GLN A 21 -4.12 38.52 -7.98
N PRO A 22 -5.22 38.51 -7.21
CA PRO A 22 -6.30 37.53 -7.42
C PRO A 22 -7.13 37.88 -8.65
N ALA A 23 -7.06 37.02 -9.67
CA ALA A 23 -7.96 37.06 -10.82
C ALA A 23 -9.39 36.66 -10.44
N ALA A 24 -10.34 37.25 -11.15
CA ALA A 24 -11.76 37.34 -10.85
C ALA A 24 -12.48 35.99 -10.59
N ARG A 25 -13.40 36.03 -9.61
CA ARG A 25 -14.43 35.03 -9.34
C ARG A 25 -15.32 34.80 -10.58
N ALA A 26 -15.18 33.66 -11.24
CA ALA A 26 -16.22 33.12 -12.09
C ALA A 26 -17.16 32.26 -11.25
N ARG A 27 -18.42 32.67 -11.17
CA ARG A 27 -19.53 31.92 -10.58
C ARG A 27 -19.94 30.82 -11.55
N MET A 28 -20.08 29.58 -11.10
CA MET A 28 -20.93 28.61 -11.79
C MET A 28 -21.77 27.85 -10.78
N ALA A 29 -23.08 27.86 -11.07
CA ALA A 29 -24.15 27.40 -10.21
C ALA A 29 -24.14 25.86 -10.05
N VAL A 30 -24.37 25.40 -8.83
CA VAL A 30 -24.75 24.01 -8.54
C VAL A 30 -26.27 23.97 -8.52
N ALA A 31 -26.86 23.33 -9.53
CA ALA A 31 -28.25 22.87 -9.48
C ALA A 31 -28.26 21.39 -9.09
N ALA A 32 -29.09 21.04 -8.12
CA ALA A 32 -29.26 19.68 -7.63
C ALA A 32 -30.54 19.04 -8.19
N MET A 33 -30.47 17.70 -8.33
CA MET A 33 -31.54 16.69 -8.47
C MET A 33 -32.10 16.41 -9.88
N PRO A 34 -32.72 15.25 -10.14
CA PRO A 34 -32.39 13.86 -9.73
C PRO A 34 -32.40 12.90 -10.96
N GLY A 35 -31.82 11.70 -10.85
CA GLY A 35 -31.97 10.69 -11.91
C GLY A 35 -31.20 9.40 -11.69
N ALA A 36 -31.91 8.34 -11.33
CA ALA A 36 -31.42 6.98 -11.38
C ALA A 36 -30.92 6.64 -12.79
N VAL A 37 -29.66 6.22 -12.93
CA VAL A 37 -29.16 5.62 -14.16
C VAL A 37 -28.99 4.14 -13.92
N ALA A 38 -29.90 3.38 -14.50
CA ALA A 38 -29.82 1.95 -14.64
C ALA A 38 -28.49 1.56 -15.32
N ALA A 39 -27.76 0.62 -14.73
CA ALA A 39 -26.58 0.03 -15.32
C ALA A 39 -26.98 -0.77 -16.57
N ALA A 40 -26.70 -0.20 -17.75
CA ALA A 40 -26.76 -0.93 -19.02
C ALA A 40 -25.61 -1.96 -19.07
N PRO A 41 -25.83 -3.15 -19.67
CA PRO A 41 -24.78 -4.15 -19.78
C PRO A 41 -23.74 -3.69 -20.79
N ALA A 42 -22.50 -3.52 -20.34
CA ALA A 42 -21.37 -3.25 -21.24
C ALA A 42 -21.12 -4.49 -22.12
N LYS A 43 -21.70 -4.48 -23.31
CA LYS A 43 -21.37 -5.39 -24.41
C LYS A 43 -19.90 -5.16 -24.82
N GLY A 44 -19.11 -6.21 -24.70
CA GLY A 44 -17.92 -6.51 -25.52
C GLY A 44 -16.96 -5.35 -25.81
N ALA A 45 -16.04 -5.08 -24.89
CA ALA A 45 -14.72 -4.61 -25.29
C ALA A 45 -13.85 -5.84 -25.49
N ALA A 46 -13.57 -6.19 -26.74
CA ALA A 46 -12.60 -7.21 -27.08
C ALA A 46 -11.29 -6.90 -26.33
N ALA A 47 -10.85 -7.84 -25.49
CA ALA A 47 -9.55 -7.75 -24.86
C ALA A 47 -8.51 -7.76 -25.99
N ALA A 48 -7.82 -6.65 -26.18
CA ALA A 48 -6.67 -6.60 -27.08
C ALA A 48 -5.70 -7.69 -26.60
N SER A 49 -5.56 -8.74 -27.40
CA SER A 49 -4.63 -9.84 -27.15
C SER A 49 -3.22 -9.29 -27.34
N ALA A 50 -2.68 -8.66 -26.31
CA ALA A 50 -1.24 -8.44 -26.22
C ALA A 50 -0.63 -9.85 -26.18
N GLY A 51 0.01 -10.24 -27.28
CA GLY A 51 0.72 -11.51 -27.39
C GLY A 51 1.67 -11.67 -26.20
N THR A 52 1.91 -12.90 -25.81
CA THR A 52 2.95 -13.22 -24.84
C THR A 52 4.30 -13.09 -25.52
N PHE A 53 5.16 -12.24 -24.97
CA PHE A 53 6.51 -11.98 -25.45
C PHE A 53 7.51 -12.35 -24.35
N ASP A 54 8.65 -12.93 -24.73
CA ASP A 54 9.82 -13.11 -23.86
C ASP A 54 10.48 -11.75 -23.55
N LEU A 55 11.45 -11.71 -22.63
CA LEU A 55 12.21 -10.50 -22.29
C LEU A 55 12.90 -9.87 -23.51
N ASP A 56 13.27 -10.68 -24.50
CA ASP A 56 13.89 -10.24 -25.75
C ASP A 56 12.86 -9.88 -26.84
N GLY A 57 11.55 -9.90 -26.52
CA GLY A 57 10.47 -9.57 -27.45
C GLY A 57 10.03 -10.73 -28.35
N THR A 58 10.62 -11.92 -28.21
CA THR A 58 10.22 -13.11 -28.95
C THR A 58 8.81 -13.55 -28.55
N PRO A 59 7.86 -13.76 -29.48
CA PRO A 59 6.55 -14.29 -29.13
C PRO A 59 6.67 -15.73 -28.61
N VAL A 60 6.21 -15.97 -27.38
CA VAL A 60 6.22 -17.32 -26.77
C VAL A 60 4.77 -17.75 -26.58
N PRO A 61 4.33 -18.91 -27.10
CA PRO A 61 2.97 -19.38 -26.86
C PRO A 61 2.76 -19.68 -25.38
N VAL A 62 1.59 -19.32 -24.85
CA VAL A 62 1.19 -19.66 -23.48
C VAL A 62 1.03 -21.18 -23.38
N PRO A 63 1.74 -21.87 -22.47
CA PRO A 63 1.53 -23.29 -22.24
C PRO A 63 0.07 -23.59 -21.87
N ALA A 64 -0.50 -24.68 -22.41
CA ALA A 64 -1.93 -24.99 -22.27
C ALA A 64 -2.36 -25.20 -20.81
N ASP A 65 -1.46 -25.63 -19.95
CA ASP A 65 -1.65 -25.88 -18.52
C ASP A 65 -1.83 -24.58 -17.71
N VAL A 66 -1.23 -23.46 -18.14
CA VAL A 66 -1.36 -22.16 -17.47
C VAL A 66 -2.46 -21.28 -18.07
N ALA A 67 -3.09 -21.70 -19.17
CA ALA A 67 -4.22 -21.01 -19.79
C ALA A 67 -5.36 -20.64 -18.80
N PRO A 68 -5.72 -21.47 -17.79
CA PRO A 68 -6.74 -21.10 -16.81
C PRO A 68 -6.43 -19.83 -16.00
N LEU A 69 -5.15 -19.45 -15.86
CA LEU A 69 -4.75 -18.23 -15.15
C LEU A 69 -5.19 -16.95 -15.85
N PHE A 70 -5.37 -16.99 -17.18
CA PHE A 70 -5.80 -15.85 -17.99
C PHE A 70 -7.31 -15.82 -18.22
N ALA A 71 -8.03 -16.83 -17.74
CA ALA A 71 -9.49 -16.86 -17.85
C ALA A 71 -10.12 -15.84 -16.89
N PRO A 72 -11.16 -15.09 -17.32
CA PRO A 72 -11.91 -14.20 -16.45
C PRO A 72 -12.46 -14.90 -15.20
N HIS A 73 -12.66 -14.13 -14.13
CA HIS A 73 -13.20 -14.64 -12.87
C HIS A 73 -14.06 -13.59 -12.15
N GLN A 74 -15.20 -14.02 -11.61
CA GLN A 74 -16.06 -13.17 -10.81
C GLN A 74 -15.72 -13.34 -9.33
N LEU A 75 -15.28 -12.26 -8.68
CA LEU A 75 -14.98 -12.23 -7.26
C LEU A 75 -15.94 -11.26 -6.55
N GLY A 76 -17.05 -11.78 -6.01
CA GLY A 76 -18.08 -10.95 -5.40
C GLY A 76 -18.61 -9.90 -6.39
N PRO A 77 -18.50 -8.58 -6.11
CA PRO A 77 -18.90 -7.53 -7.04
C PRO A 77 -17.87 -7.24 -8.15
N PHE A 78 -16.68 -7.83 -8.12
CA PHE A 78 -15.58 -7.50 -9.03
C PHE A 78 -15.46 -8.52 -10.17
N ALA A 79 -15.53 -8.04 -11.42
CA ALA A 79 -15.24 -8.83 -12.60
C ALA A 79 -13.75 -8.71 -12.96
N LEU A 80 -12.99 -9.78 -12.74
CA LEU A 80 -11.56 -9.85 -13.04
C LEU A 80 -11.32 -10.38 -14.46
N SER A 81 -10.36 -9.79 -15.16
CA SER A 81 -9.95 -10.21 -16.52
C SER A 81 -9.01 -11.42 -16.50
N ASN A 82 -8.37 -11.68 -15.36
CA ASN A 82 -7.46 -12.80 -15.14
C ASN A 82 -7.50 -13.25 -13.66
N ARG A 83 -6.83 -14.37 -13.37
CA ARG A 83 -6.73 -14.98 -12.02
C ARG A 83 -5.36 -14.74 -11.38
N ILE A 84 -4.59 -13.80 -11.91
CA ILE A 84 -3.27 -13.46 -11.41
C ILE A 84 -3.44 -12.29 -10.44
N VAL A 85 -3.07 -12.52 -9.17
CA VAL A 85 -3.24 -11.54 -8.10
C VAL A 85 -1.88 -11.07 -7.63
N TYR A 86 -1.72 -9.77 -7.45
CA TYR A 86 -0.55 -9.22 -6.79
C TYR A 86 -0.69 -9.37 -5.27
N ALA A 87 0.20 -10.15 -4.67
CA ALA A 87 0.20 -10.46 -3.25
C ALA A 87 0.52 -9.24 -2.37
N PRO A 88 0.03 -9.21 -1.12
CA PRO A 88 0.42 -8.17 -0.17
C PRO A 88 1.89 -8.33 0.22
N LEU A 89 2.73 -7.37 -0.19
CA LEU A 89 4.17 -7.41 0.03
C LEU A 89 4.63 -6.10 0.68
N THR A 90 4.99 -6.14 1.96
CA THR A 90 5.54 -4.98 2.69
C THR A 90 6.84 -4.51 2.05
N ARG A 91 6.91 -3.23 1.66
CA ARG A 91 8.08 -2.68 0.95
C ARG A 91 8.92 -1.76 1.83
N CYS A 92 8.45 -1.32 2.99
CA CYS A 92 9.17 -0.40 3.88
C CYS A 92 9.60 0.91 3.19
N ARG A 93 8.76 1.47 2.30
CA ARG A 93 9.03 2.72 1.56
C ARG A 93 8.02 3.84 1.88
N ALA A 94 7.11 3.63 2.82
CA ALA A 94 6.22 4.66 3.36
C ALA A 94 6.88 5.32 4.59
N PHE A 95 7.72 6.33 4.35
CA PHE A 95 8.38 7.06 5.44
C PHE A 95 7.35 7.76 6.32
N GLY A 96 7.45 7.58 7.64
CA GLY A 96 6.47 8.11 8.60
C GLY A 96 5.06 7.56 8.41
N SER A 97 4.91 6.35 7.84
CA SER A 97 3.61 5.75 7.50
C SER A 97 2.82 6.53 6.44
N ILE A 98 3.49 7.39 5.67
CA ILE A 98 2.89 8.18 4.59
C ILE A 98 3.29 7.57 3.23
N PRO A 99 2.33 7.14 2.39
CA PRO A 99 2.61 6.69 1.02
C PRO A 99 3.35 7.75 0.21
N GLN A 100 4.44 7.34 -0.43
CA GLN A 100 5.28 8.23 -1.24
C GLN A 100 4.84 8.20 -2.71
N PRO A 101 5.16 9.23 -3.53
CA PRO A 101 4.84 9.24 -4.97
C PRO A 101 5.34 8.00 -5.72
N ALA A 102 6.48 7.43 -5.29
CA ALA A 102 7.02 6.19 -5.86
C ALA A 102 6.08 4.98 -5.70
N ALA A 103 5.20 4.95 -4.70
CA ALA A 103 4.20 3.90 -4.52
C ALA A 103 3.18 3.91 -5.68
N ALA A 104 2.73 5.09 -6.11
CA ALA A 104 1.81 5.21 -7.24
C ALA A 104 2.43 4.65 -8.54
N THR A 105 3.68 5.02 -8.83
CA THR A 105 4.44 4.45 -9.96
C THR A 105 4.61 2.94 -9.81
N TYR A 106 4.92 2.46 -8.60
CA TYR A 106 5.16 1.04 -8.31
C TYR A 106 3.93 0.16 -8.57
N TYR A 107 2.76 0.57 -8.07
CA TYR A 107 1.51 -0.14 -8.29
C TYR A 107 1.01 0.06 -9.73
N GLY A 108 1.22 1.24 -10.32
CA GLY A 108 0.89 1.52 -11.73
C GLY A 108 1.59 0.56 -12.70
N GLN A 109 2.88 0.29 -12.50
CA GLN A 109 3.64 -0.69 -13.30
C GLN A 109 3.11 -2.13 -13.20
N ARG A 110 2.37 -2.46 -12.15
CA ARG A 110 1.85 -3.81 -11.86
C ARG A 110 0.35 -3.92 -12.06
N SER A 111 -0.29 -2.84 -12.48
CA SER A 111 -1.72 -2.80 -12.72
C SER A 111 -2.01 -3.09 -14.17
N VAL A 112 -2.88 -4.06 -14.42
CA VAL A 112 -3.49 -4.27 -15.74
C VAL A 112 -5.00 -4.12 -15.61
N ARG A 113 -5.68 -3.83 -16.71
CA ARG A 113 -7.12 -3.60 -16.68
C ARG A 113 -7.83 -4.89 -16.23
N GLY A 114 -8.54 -4.81 -15.11
CA GLY A 114 -9.26 -5.96 -14.53
C GLY A 114 -8.41 -6.92 -13.70
N SER A 115 -7.17 -6.58 -13.34
CA SER A 115 -6.40 -7.35 -12.35
C SER A 115 -6.71 -6.93 -10.91
N LEU A 116 -6.55 -7.87 -9.98
CA LEU A 116 -6.63 -7.61 -8.55
C LEU A 116 -5.23 -7.39 -7.96
N LEU A 117 -5.04 -6.27 -7.27
CA LEU A 117 -3.83 -5.98 -6.51
C LEU A 117 -4.20 -5.83 -5.03
N ILE A 118 -3.47 -6.53 -4.16
CA ILE A 118 -3.55 -6.35 -2.72
C ILE A 118 -2.35 -5.50 -2.31
N SER A 119 -2.61 -4.35 -1.67
CA SER A 119 -1.55 -3.44 -1.25
C SER A 119 -0.65 -4.07 -0.18
N GLU A 120 0.49 -3.43 0.07
CA GLU A 120 1.25 -3.71 1.27
C GLU A 120 0.41 -3.52 2.55
N ALA A 121 0.84 -4.18 3.63
CA ALA A 121 0.19 -4.07 4.93
C ALA A 121 0.18 -2.60 5.36
N THR A 122 -1.03 -2.05 5.47
CA THR A 122 -1.26 -0.65 5.85
C THR A 122 -1.74 -0.61 7.28
N ILE A 123 -1.04 0.17 8.09
CA ILE A 123 -1.25 0.26 9.53
C ILE A 123 -2.54 1.04 9.81
N ILE A 124 -3.39 0.49 10.67
CA ILE A 124 -4.68 1.10 11.06
C ILE A 124 -4.56 2.07 12.24
N THR A 125 -3.57 1.87 13.10
CA THR A 125 -3.30 2.67 14.31
C THR A 125 -1.82 2.64 14.62
N GLU A 126 -1.29 3.70 15.25
CA GLU A 126 0.12 3.75 15.65
C GLU A 126 0.51 2.56 16.52
N ALA A 127 -0.40 2.08 17.38
CA ALA A 127 -0.18 0.88 18.19
C ALA A 127 0.01 -0.42 17.38
N ALA A 128 -0.31 -0.45 16.08
CA ALA A 128 -0.09 -1.64 15.25
C ALA A 128 1.31 -1.67 14.59
N LEU A 129 2.14 -0.64 14.78
CA LEU A 129 3.55 -0.63 14.40
C LEU A 129 4.35 -1.48 15.39
N GLY A 130 4.49 -2.79 15.16
CA GLY A 130 5.40 -3.63 15.96
C GLY A 130 4.97 -3.90 17.42
N CYS A 131 4.00 -3.17 17.98
CA CYS A 131 3.54 -3.42 19.35
C CYS A 131 2.84 -4.79 19.48
N PHE A 132 2.35 -5.39 18.40
CA PHE A 132 1.82 -6.77 18.47
C PHE A 132 2.88 -7.78 18.92
N LEU A 133 4.13 -7.59 18.47
CA LEU A 133 5.24 -8.45 18.90
C LEU A 133 5.62 -8.17 20.36
N ALA A 134 5.61 -6.89 20.76
CA ALA A 134 5.95 -6.47 22.11
C ALA A 134 4.87 -6.72 23.17
N ASN A 135 3.65 -7.02 22.75
CA ASN A 135 2.51 -7.18 23.65
C ASN A 135 1.87 -8.54 23.35
N PRO A 136 2.33 -9.65 23.99
CA PRO A 136 1.75 -10.98 23.76
C PRO A 136 0.24 -11.03 24.05
N ASP A 137 -0.25 -10.12 24.89
CA ASP A 137 -1.63 -9.92 25.31
C ASP A 137 -2.29 -8.68 24.65
N PHE A 138 -1.79 -8.26 23.48
CA PHE A 138 -2.19 -7.01 22.79
C PHE A 138 -3.71 -6.81 22.71
N HIS A 139 -4.46 -7.86 22.38
CA HIS A 139 -5.92 -7.79 22.29
C HIS A 139 -6.58 -7.41 23.62
N ALA A 140 -6.13 -8.00 24.73
CA ALA A 140 -6.66 -7.67 26.06
C ALA A 140 -6.38 -6.21 26.42
N ARG A 141 -5.18 -5.71 26.10
CA ARG A 141 -4.80 -4.31 26.34
C ARG A 141 -5.62 -3.32 25.53
N LEU A 142 -5.99 -3.65 24.28
CA LEU A 142 -6.87 -2.79 23.49
C LEU A 142 -8.31 -2.74 24.02
N LEU A 143 -8.77 -3.80 24.68
CA LEU A 143 -10.12 -3.85 25.27
C LEU A 143 -10.19 -3.15 26.63
N THR A 144 -9.08 -3.08 27.37
CA THR A 144 -9.00 -2.43 28.68
C THR A 144 -8.66 -0.95 28.53
N PRO A 145 -9.57 -0.01 28.87
CA PRO A 145 -9.31 1.42 28.73
C PRO A 145 -8.09 1.87 29.54
N GLY A 146 -7.11 2.47 28.86
CA GLY A 146 -5.90 3.01 29.50
C GLY A 146 -4.85 1.96 29.86
N ALA A 147 -4.99 0.70 29.44
CA ALA A 147 -3.94 -0.29 29.66
C ALA A 147 -2.63 0.14 28.95
N PRO A 148 -1.48 0.11 29.66
CA PRO A 148 -0.21 0.50 29.06
C PRO A 148 0.22 -0.53 28.01
N LEU A 149 0.74 -0.08 26.88
CA LEU A 149 1.38 -0.94 25.88
C LEU A 149 2.89 -0.99 26.13
N ASN A 150 3.47 -2.18 26.05
CA ASN A 150 4.91 -2.36 25.99
C ASN A 150 5.44 -1.70 24.71
N LYS A 151 6.59 -1.02 24.83
CA LYS A 151 7.31 -0.48 23.67
C LYS A 151 8.14 -1.60 23.05
N TYR A 152 8.10 -1.70 21.73
CA TYR A 152 8.99 -2.59 20.99
C TYR A 152 10.37 -1.94 20.84
N ASP A 153 11.41 -2.77 20.93
CA ASP A 153 12.76 -2.39 20.53
C ASP A 153 12.98 -2.78 19.06
N ARG A 154 13.40 -1.83 18.22
CA ARG A 154 13.66 -2.10 16.80
C ARG A 154 15.02 -2.75 16.58
N ASP A 155 15.97 -2.57 17.48
CA ASP A 155 17.32 -3.08 17.33
C ASP A 155 17.38 -4.61 17.52
N THR A 156 16.37 -5.18 18.16
CA THR A 156 16.24 -6.64 18.35
C THR A 156 15.50 -7.34 17.21
N PHE A 157 14.88 -6.59 16.28
CA PHE A 157 14.11 -7.19 15.18
C PHE A 157 15.03 -7.94 14.21
N TYR A 158 14.64 -9.17 13.89
CA TYR A 158 15.38 -10.10 13.02
C TYR A 158 16.77 -10.47 13.54
N SER A 159 16.97 -10.34 14.86
CA SER A 159 18.12 -10.91 15.55
C SER A 159 18.01 -12.43 15.64
N SER A 160 19.15 -13.10 15.89
CA SER A 160 19.20 -14.57 15.97
C SER A 160 18.71 -15.13 17.31
N GLY A 161 18.53 -14.29 18.33
CA GLY A 161 18.14 -14.69 19.68
C GLY A 161 16.64 -14.52 19.96
N PRO A 162 16.16 -14.95 21.14
CA PRO A 162 14.77 -14.81 21.55
C PRO A 162 14.37 -13.37 21.90
N GLU A 163 15.34 -12.48 22.02
CA GLU A 163 15.14 -11.10 22.46
C GLU A 163 14.31 -10.32 21.44
N GLY A 164 13.29 -9.62 21.91
CA GLY A 164 12.34 -8.92 21.05
C GLY A 164 11.31 -9.83 20.37
N TYR A 165 11.23 -11.10 20.76
CA TYR A 165 10.25 -12.06 20.21
C TYR A 165 9.38 -12.71 21.27
N THR A 166 9.98 -13.31 22.30
CA THR A 166 9.27 -14.15 23.29
C THR A 166 9.45 -13.66 24.73
N ASP A 167 10.18 -12.58 24.93
CA ASP A 167 10.68 -12.07 26.20
C ASP A 167 9.85 -10.89 26.77
N TYR A 168 8.84 -10.43 26.04
CA TYR A 168 8.01 -9.33 26.51
C TYR A 168 7.00 -9.75 27.60
N PRO A 169 6.84 -8.95 28.66
CA PRO A 169 5.94 -9.28 29.77
C PRO A 169 4.47 -9.04 29.42
N THR A 170 3.57 -9.91 29.90
CA THR A 170 2.12 -9.70 29.83
C THR A 170 1.64 -8.64 30.84
N LEU A 171 0.43 -8.11 30.67
CA LEU A 171 -0.14 -7.14 31.60
C LEU A 171 -0.28 -7.73 33.02
N GLU A 172 -0.64 -9.02 33.12
CA GLU A 172 -0.71 -9.75 34.39
C GLU A 172 0.65 -9.80 35.11
N GLN A 173 1.73 -10.07 34.38
CA GLN A 173 3.10 -10.09 34.92
C GLN A 173 3.58 -8.72 35.38
N LEU A 174 3.03 -7.64 34.81
CA LEU A 174 3.28 -6.26 35.21
C LEU A 174 2.39 -5.80 36.38
N GLY A 175 1.51 -6.66 36.90
CA GLY A 175 0.60 -6.35 38.01
C GLY A 175 -0.66 -5.59 37.59
N GLY A 176 -0.97 -5.51 36.28
CA GLY A 176 -2.24 -5.01 35.77
C GLY A 176 -3.28 -6.12 35.80
N ARG A 177 -4.33 -5.92 36.61
CA ARG A 177 -5.47 -6.85 36.74
C ARG A 177 -6.38 -6.82 35.53
#